data_AF-A0A7Y3C0I8-F1
#
_entry.id   AF-A0A7Y3C0I8-F1
#
_cell.length_a   1.000
_cell.length_b   1.000
_cell.length_c   1.000
_cell.angle_alpha   90.00
_cell.angle_beta   90.00
_cell.angle_gamma   90.00
#
_symmetry.space_group_name_H-M   'P 1'
#
loop_
_entity.id
_entity.type
_entity.pdbx_description
1 polymer ?
#
loop_
_entity_poly.entity_id
_entity_poly.type
_entity_poly.pdbx_seq_one_letter_code
_entity_poly.pdbx_strand_id
1 'polypeptide(L)'
;AGPTHGYAIAQEVEELTHGQLVLGPGTLYGSLQRMVASDLIEEAANPGDDGLHAERRRYYRITGLGSAALRAEAERLARAVDAVRERLG
;
A
#
# COMPACT_ATOMS: atom_id res chain seq x y z
N ALA A 1 7.84 -8.91 -5.47
CA ALA A 1 7.18 -8.86 -4.16
C ALA A 1 6.06 -9.91 -4.13
N GLY A 2 5.95 -10.69 -3.05
CA GLY A 2 4.82 -11.61 -2.85
C GLY A 2 3.60 -10.89 -2.27
N PRO A 3 2.43 -11.55 -2.16
CA PRO A 3 1.26 -10.98 -1.50
C PRO A 3 1.51 -10.70 -0.01
N THR A 4 0.94 -9.62 0.51
CA THR A 4 1.10 -9.19 1.92
C THR A 4 -0.27 -8.98 2.58
N HIS A 5 -0.41 -9.28 3.87
CA HIS A 5 -1.65 -9.04 4.60
C HIS A 5 -1.73 -7.61 5.15
N GLY A 6 -2.95 -7.10 5.34
CA GLY A 6 -3.21 -5.71 5.76
C GLY A 6 -2.33 -5.24 6.95
N TYR A 7 -2.28 -6.00 8.04
CA TYR A 7 -1.47 -5.61 9.20
C TYR A 7 0.03 -5.43 8.90
N ALA A 8 0.63 -6.28 8.07
CA ALA A 8 2.05 -6.16 7.72
C ALA A 8 2.30 -4.93 6.84
N ILE A 9 1.33 -4.56 5.98
CA ILE A 9 1.40 -3.29 5.21
C ILE A 9 1.43 -2.10 6.18
N ALA A 10 0.64 -2.12 7.25
CA ALA A 10 0.62 -1.05 8.25
C ALA A 10 1.99 -0.89 8.93
N GLN A 11 2.58 -2.02 9.35
CA GLN A 11 3.90 -2.05 10.00
C GLN A 11 5.00 -1.56 9.05
N GLU A 12 4.98 -2.04 7.80
CA GLU A 12 5.96 -1.61 6.79
C GLU A 12 5.87 -0.11 6.51
N VAL A 13 4.67 0.47 6.45
CA VAL A 13 4.50 1.93 6.30
C VAL A 13 5.08 2.69 7.50
N GLU A 14 4.83 2.21 8.72
CA GLU A 14 5.37 2.82 9.93
C GLU A 14 6.91 2.76 9.93
N GLU A 15 7.48 1.61 9.57
CA GLU A 15 8.94 1.41 9.48
C GLU A 15 9.59 2.31 8.41
N LEU A 16 9.03 2.31 7.19
CA LEU A 16 9.54 3.11 6.06
C LEU A 16 9.47 4.61 6.32
N THR A 17 8.51 5.05 7.13
CA THR A 17 8.32 6.45 7.47
C THR A 17 8.97 6.83 8.80
N HIS A 18 9.75 5.94 9.41
CA HIS A 18 10.38 6.16 10.72
C HIS A 18 9.37 6.62 11.79
N GLY A 19 8.18 6.03 11.79
CA GLY A 19 7.08 6.36 12.70
C GLY A 19 6.35 7.66 12.40
N GLN A 20 6.69 8.38 11.32
CA GLN A 20 5.99 9.63 10.96
C GLN A 20 4.58 9.38 10.44
N LEU A 21 4.31 8.19 9.89
CA LEU A 21 2.98 7.79 9.43
C LEU A 21 2.57 6.46 10.05
N VAL A 22 1.54 6.51 10.89
CA VAL A 22 0.92 5.32 11.49
C VAL A 22 -0.50 5.17 10.94
N LEU A 23 -0.76 4.06 10.25
CA LEU A 23 -2.08 3.79 9.67
C LEU A 23 -2.92 2.97 10.64
N GLY A 24 -3.90 3.63 11.28
CA GLY A 24 -4.91 2.94 12.07
C GLY A 24 -5.76 1.97 11.21
N PRO A 25 -6.36 0.92 11.81
CA PRO A 25 -7.09 -0.11 11.07
C PRO A 25 -8.17 0.44 10.13
N GLY A 26 -8.98 1.42 10.59
CA GLY A 26 -10.03 2.01 9.76
C GLY A 26 -9.50 2.71 8.51
N THR A 27 -8.44 3.50 8.65
CA THR A 27 -7.81 4.21 7.53
C THR A 27 -7.18 3.23 6.54
N LEU A 28 -6.47 2.23 7.05
CA LEU A 28 -5.80 1.23 6.25
C LEU A 28 -6.80 0.40 5.44
N TYR A 29 -7.77 -0.24 6.10
CA TYR A 29 -8.70 -1.13 5.42
C TYR A 29 -9.64 -0.37 4.49
N GLY A 30 -10.04 0.86 4.85
CA GLY A 30 -10.78 1.73 3.93
C GLY A 30 -9.97 2.09 2.67
N SER A 31 -8.65 2.31 2.81
CA SER A 31 -7.77 2.59 1.66
C SER A 31 -7.57 1.34 0.80
N LEU A 32 -7.34 0.17 1.41
CA LEU A 32 -7.23 -1.11 0.72
C LEU A 32 -8.51 -1.42 -0.08
N GLN A 33 -9.70 -1.24 0.51
CA GLN A 33 -10.97 -1.42 -0.18
C GLN A 33 -11.12 -0.51 -1.40
N ARG A 34 -10.74 0.77 -1.29
CA ARG A 34 -10.78 1.71 -2.42
C ARG A 34 -9.78 1.33 -3.51
N MET A 35 -8.59 0.85 -3.14
CA MET A 35 -7.58 0.40 -4.10
C MET A 35 -8.02 -0.87 -4.84
N VAL A 36 -8.70 -1.79 -4.15
CA VAL A 36 -9.35 -2.96 -4.78
C VAL A 36 -10.45 -2.52 -5.74
N ALA A 37 -11.35 -1.63 -5.29
CA ALA A 37 -12.43 -1.12 -6.13
C ALA A 37 -11.95 -0.34 -7.37
N SER A 38 -10.69 0.12 -7.36
CA SER A 38 -10.06 0.84 -8.47
C SER A 38 -9.09 -0.02 -9.29
N ASP A 39 -9.07 -1.34 -9.07
CA ASP A 39 -8.16 -2.30 -9.71
C ASP A 39 -6.66 -2.00 -9.54
N LEU A 40 -6.28 -1.21 -8.53
CA LEU A 40 -4.88 -0.90 -8.23
C LEU A 40 -4.20 -2.06 -7.48
N ILE A 41 -4.98 -2.77 -6.67
CA ILE A 41 -4.56 -4.00 -5.99
C ILE A 41 -5.66 -5.05 -6.15
N GLU A 42 -5.31 -6.31 -6.00
CA GLU A 42 -6.23 -7.44 -6.01
C GLU A 42 -6.09 -8.24 -4.70
N GLU A 43 -7.16 -8.92 -4.28
CA GLU A 43 -7.07 -9.90 -3.21
C GLU A 43 -6.35 -11.16 -3.71
N ALA A 44 -5.41 -11.66 -2.91
CA ALA A 44 -4.61 -12.83 -3.23
C ALA A 44 -4.91 -13.97 -2.26
N ALA A 45 -4.74 -15.21 -2.73
CA ALA A 45 -4.82 -16.38 -1.87
C ALA A 45 -3.69 -16.37 -0.82
N ASN A 46 -3.99 -16.87 0.38
CA ASN A 46 -3.02 -17.05 1.45
C ASN A 46 -2.00 -18.14 1.05
N PRO A 47 -0.69 -17.86 0.99
CA PRO A 47 0.30 -18.84 0.54
C PRO A 47 0.56 -20.02 1.49
N GLY A 48 0.00 -20.05 2.70
CA GLY A 48 0.43 -21.03 3.70
C GLY A 48 -0.55 -21.36 4.82
N ASP A 49 -1.86 -21.41 4.55
CA ASP A 49 -2.82 -21.76 5.60
C ASP A 49 -3.93 -22.65 5.02
N ASP A 50 -3.81 -23.95 5.30
CA ASP A 50 -4.79 -25.00 5.16
C ASP A 50 -5.54 -25.16 6.50
N GLY A 51 -6.28 -24.12 6.90
CA GLY A 51 -7.00 -24.11 8.17
C GLY A 51 -8.01 -22.98 8.32
N LEU A 52 -8.84 -23.04 9.37
CA LEU A 52 -9.90 -22.07 9.71
C LEU A 52 -9.40 -20.61 9.94
N HIS A 53 -8.09 -20.41 10.07
CA HIS A 53 -7.47 -19.10 10.23
C HIS A 53 -7.07 -18.45 8.89
N ALA A 54 -6.98 -19.23 7.81
CA ALA A 54 -6.67 -18.78 6.46
C ALA A 54 -7.71 -17.78 5.96
N GLU A 55 -8.98 -18.05 6.27
CA GLU A 55 -10.15 -17.29 5.86
C GLU A 55 -10.25 -15.91 6.54
N ARG A 56 -9.51 -15.69 7.63
CA ARG A 56 -9.60 -14.45 8.42
C ARG A 56 -8.61 -13.37 8.00
N ARG A 57 -7.58 -13.70 7.20
CA ARG A 57 -6.54 -12.74 6.78
C ARG A 57 -6.60 -12.50 5.28
N ARG A 58 -7.06 -11.32 4.88
CA ARG A 58 -7.02 -10.88 3.48
C ARG A 58 -5.58 -10.52 3.10
N TYR A 59 -5.11 -11.10 2.01
CA TYR A 59 -3.84 -10.77 1.37
C TYR A 59 -4.09 -9.94 0.13
N TYR A 60 -3.16 -9.05 -0.18
CA TYR A 60 -3.24 -8.16 -1.33
C TYR A 60 -2.00 -8.28 -2.19
N ARG A 61 -2.19 -8.11 -3.49
CA ARG A 61 -1.11 -8.00 -4.49
C ARG A 61 -1.36 -6.76 -5.35
N ILE A 62 -0.30 -6.03 -5.66
CA ILE A 62 -0.38 -4.91 -6.60
C ILE A 62 -0.61 -5.42 -8.02
N THR A 63 -1.52 -4.77 -8.76
CA THR A 63 -1.76 -5.12 -10.17
C THR A 63 -0.76 -4.42 -11.09
N GLY A 64 -0.79 -4.74 -12.38
CA GLY A 64 -0.05 -3.98 -13.39
C GLY A 64 -0.48 -2.50 -13.44
N LEU A 65 -1.79 -2.24 -13.35
CA LEU A 65 -2.35 -0.88 -13.28
C LEU A 65 -1.87 -0.14 -12.03
N GLY A 66 -1.94 -0.79 -10.86
CA GLY A 66 -1.46 -0.21 -9.61
C GLY A 66 0.03 0.13 -9.64
N SER A 67 0.84 -0.73 -10.24
CA SER A 67 2.28 -0.50 -10.38
C SER A 67 2.60 0.71 -11.27
N ALA A 68 1.84 0.89 -12.35
CA ALA A 68 1.96 2.05 -13.23
C ALA A 68 1.51 3.34 -12.52
N ALA A 69 0.37 3.29 -11.82
CA ALA A 69 -0.15 4.41 -11.05
C ALA A 69 0.81 4.84 -9.92
N LEU A 70 1.40 3.88 -9.21
CA LEU A 70 2.38 4.13 -8.15
C LEU A 70 3.62 4.85 -8.68
N ARG A 71 4.16 4.43 -9.84
CA ARG A 71 5.29 5.12 -10.48
C ARG A 71 4.93 6.56 -10.83
N ALA A 72 3.80 6.75 -11.50
CA ALA A 72 3.36 8.09 -11.91
C ALA A 72 3.17 9.03 -10.71
N GLU A 73 2.61 8.52 -9.61
CA GLU A 73 2.40 9.30 -8.39
C GLU A 73 3.72 9.62 -7.67
N ALA A 74 4.64 8.66 -7.58
CA ALA A 74 5.97 8.89 -7.00
C ALA A 74 6.73 9.99 -7.77
N GLU A 75 6.70 9.95 -9.10
CA GLU A 75 7.29 11.00 -9.93
C GLU A 75 6.60 12.36 -9.75
N ARG A 76 5.27 12.37 -9.62
CA ARG A 76 4.50 13.60 -9.37
C ARG A 76 4.89 14.25 -8.04
N LEU A 77 5.02 13.45 -6.99
CA LEU A 77 5.44 13.93 -5.66
C LEU A 77 6.88 14.45 -5.67
N ALA A 78 7.81 13.75 -6.33
CA ALA A 78 9.19 14.19 -6.48
C ALA A 78 9.26 15.57 -7.16
N ARG A 79 8.58 15.73 -8.30
CA ARG A 79 8.51 17.02 -9.01
C ARG A 79 7.95 18.16 -8.14
N ALA A 80 6.96 17.88 -7.30
CA ALA A 80 6.39 18.87 -6.41
C ALA A 80 7.40 19.33 -5.34
N VAL A 81 8.19 18.39 -4.80
CA VAL A 81 9.25 18.70 -3.84
C VAL A 81 10.36 19.52 -4.49
N ASP A 82 10.80 19.14 -5.70
CA ASP A 82 11.86 19.84 -6.42
C ASP A 82 11.48 21.28 -6.74
N ALA A 83 10.25 21.53 -7.21
CA ALA A 83 9.74 22.88 -7.47
C ALA A 83 9.77 23.79 -6.23
N VAL A 84 9.49 23.24 -5.03
CA VAL A 84 9.57 24.00 -3.78
C VAL A 84 11.02 24.25 -3.38
N ARG A 85 11.90 23.27 -3.54
CA ARG A 85 13.33 23.41 -3.24
C ARG A 85 14.00 24.50 -4.09
N GLU A 86 13.69 24.56 -5.39
CA GLU A 86 14.19 25.60 -6.30
C GLU A 86 13.81 27.01 -5.87
N ARG A 87 12.64 27.18 -5.23
CA ARG A 87 12.17 28.48 -4.74
C ARG A 87 12.74 28.88 -3.38
N LEU A 88 13.24 27.91 -2.61
CA LEU A 88 13.85 28.14 -1.29
C LEU A 88 15.37 28.38 -1.35
N GLY A 89 16.02 28.01 -2.46
CA GLY A 89 17.40 28.36 -2.78
C GLY A 89 17.50 29.72 -3.47
#